data_AF-A0A3D2L5I4-F1
#
_entry.id   AF-A0A3D2L5I4-F1
#
_cell.length_a   1.000
_cell.length_b   1.000
_cell.length_c   1.000
_cell.angle_alpha   90.00
_cell.angle_beta   90.00
_cell.angle_gamma   90.00
#
_symmetry.space_group_name_H-M   'P 1'
#
loop_
_entity.id
_entity.type
_entity.pdbx_description
1 polymer ?
#
loop_
_entity_poly.entity_id
_entity_poly.type
_entity_poly.pdbx_seq_one_letter_code
_entity_poly.pdbx_strand_id
1 'polypeptide(L)'
;LLTREAERQVAVAKARQARYVGIAVAVLGALAGVLLVRHPFAAIIAVVVGVGYLYWGGRDVRRLGKEAKDLIVLPVVRKLGLQFLAEPGSVDSIYKHHDVGIVPSWDRANYEDRLTGRRKGVDFELFEAHLEERSTSTDSKGNTQTRWRTVFKGQCLRFEFSKRFYGRTLITRDSGFFNRFGGGKGMSRAMLEDPVFEKIFEVYTTDQVESRYLLTPDLMQNLVDLEKAFHGGRLKACFDGGEMFITLEGGNLFEPGSMFKPLDSVDRVRELLTDFAAIFRIMDAVIIGRAREGQERD
;
A
#
# COMPACT_ATOMS: atom_id res chain seq x y z
N LEU A 1 25.83 0.97 11.38
CA LEU A 1 25.03 -0.26 11.63
C LEU A 1 25.15 -0.73 13.07
N LEU A 2 26.35 -1.05 13.57
CA LEU A 2 26.55 -1.56 14.94
C LEU A 2 26.00 -0.66 16.06
N THR A 3 26.22 0.66 16.00
CA THR A 3 25.68 1.61 16.98
C THR A 3 24.15 1.66 17.00
N ARG A 4 23.52 1.64 15.83
CA ARG A 4 22.06 1.60 15.66
C ARG A 4 21.44 0.27 16.07
N GLU A 5 22.17 -0.83 15.89
CA GLU A 5 21.75 -2.15 16.37
C GLU A 5 21.74 -2.21 17.91
N ALA A 6 22.73 -1.60 18.57
CA ALA A 6 22.72 -1.45 20.03
C ALA A 6 21.52 -0.59 20.51
N GLU A 7 21.25 0.54 19.86
CA GLU A 7 20.07 1.38 20.13
C GLU A 7 18.75 0.60 19.95
N ARG A 8 18.65 -0.21 18.89
CA ARG A 8 17.50 -1.10 18.65
C ARG A 8 17.34 -2.09 19.78
N GLN A 9 18.41 -2.75 20.23
CA GLN A 9 18.35 -3.73 21.31
C GLN A 9 17.82 -3.10 22.61
N VAL A 10 18.32 -1.90 22.97
CA VAL A 10 17.83 -1.16 24.14
C VAL A 10 16.36 -0.80 23.99
N ALA A 11 15.95 -0.27 22.83
CA ALA A 11 14.56 0.08 22.56
C ALA A 11 13.63 -1.14 22.61
N VAL A 12 14.06 -2.28 22.04
CA VAL A 12 13.30 -3.53 22.06
C VAL A 12 13.22 -4.13 23.45
N ALA A 13 14.29 -4.09 24.24
CA ALA A 13 14.28 -4.54 25.63
C ALA A 13 13.30 -3.69 26.46
N LYS A 14 13.35 -2.36 26.32
CA LYS A 14 12.40 -1.43 26.94
C LYS A 14 10.96 -1.71 26.51
N ALA A 15 10.70 -1.93 25.23
CA ALA A 15 9.36 -2.24 24.73
C ALA A 15 8.85 -3.60 25.24
N ARG A 16 9.70 -4.62 25.33
CA ARG A 16 9.35 -5.93 25.92
C ARG A 16 9.03 -5.80 27.40
N GLN A 17 9.89 -5.13 28.16
CA GLN A 17 9.65 -4.89 29.58
C GLN A 17 8.34 -4.12 29.79
N ALA A 18 8.14 -3.05 29.04
CA ALA A 18 6.90 -2.28 29.09
C ALA A 18 5.68 -3.12 28.74
N ARG A 19 5.81 -4.05 27.78
CA ARG A 19 4.74 -5.00 27.43
C ARG A 19 4.33 -5.85 28.61
N TYR A 20 5.27 -6.54 29.25
CA TYR A 20 4.95 -7.43 30.37
C TYR A 20 4.44 -6.66 31.59
N VAL A 21 5.13 -5.57 31.96
CA VAL A 21 4.76 -4.77 33.13
C VAL A 21 3.45 -4.02 32.91
N GLY A 22 3.23 -3.42 31.74
CA GLY A 22 2.00 -2.70 31.40
C GLY A 22 0.77 -3.61 31.37
N ILE A 23 0.91 -4.83 30.81
CA ILE A 23 -0.16 -5.84 30.85
C ILE A 23 -0.42 -6.29 32.29
N ALA A 24 0.63 -6.58 33.07
CA ALA A 24 0.48 -6.98 34.46
C ALA A 24 -0.23 -5.91 35.30
N VAL A 25 0.16 -4.64 35.16
CA VAL A 25 -0.48 -3.50 35.83
C VAL A 25 -1.94 -3.34 35.42
N ALA A 26 -2.25 -3.44 34.12
CA ALA A 26 -3.62 -3.34 33.63
C ALA A 26 -4.51 -4.48 34.14
N VAL A 27 -4.03 -5.73 34.06
CA VAL A 27 -4.81 -6.93 34.40
C VAL A 27 -4.95 -7.09 35.93
N LEU A 28 -3.83 -7.04 36.67
CA LEU A 28 -3.85 -7.18 38.12
C LEU A 28 -4.54 -5.99 38.79
N GLY A 29 -4.33 -4.78 38.28
CA GLY A 29 -4.99 -3.58 38.80
C GLY A 29 -6.48 -3.55 38.51
N ALA A 30 -6.92 -4.02 37.33
CA ALA A 30 -8.34 -4.19 37.03
C ALA A 30 -8.99 -5.25 37.93
N LEU A 31 -8.35 -6.41 38.09
CA LEU A 31 -8.83 -7.48 38.99
C LEU A 31 -8.93 -7.01 40.43
N ALA A 32 -7.90 -6.34 40.96
CA ALA A 32 -7.90 -5.79 42.32
C ALA A 32 -8.98 -4.71 42.49
N GLY A 33 -9.13 -3.81 41.51
CA GLY A 33 -10.14 -2.76 41.54
C GLY A 33 -11.58 -3.29 41.57
N VAL A 34 -11.86 -4.37 40.82
CA VAL A 34 -13.19 -5.00 40.74
C VAL A 34 -13.46 -5.94 41.92
N LEU A 35 -12.52 -6.84 42.24
CA LEU A 35 -12.75 -7.92 43.21
C LEU A 35 -12.45 -7.51 44.65
N LEU A 36 -11.40 -6.70 44.86
CA LEU A 36 -10.88 -6.40 46.19
C LEU A 36 -11.39 -5.05 46.70
N VAL A 37 -11.28 -4.01 45.87
CA VAL A 37 -11.68 -2.64 46.22
C VAL A 37 -13.16 -2.38 45.89
N ARG A 38 -13.77 -3.18 45.01
CA ARG A 38 -15.14 -3.02 44.50
C ARG A 38 -15.46 -1.62 43.97
N HIS A 39 -14.44 -0.92 43.46
CA HIS A 39 -14.58 0.43 42.94
C HIS A 39 -14.24 0.44 41.44
N PRO A 40 -15.25 0.59 40.55
CA PRO A 40 -15.05 0.43 39.11
C PRO A 40 -14.08 1.48 38.53
N PHE A 41 -14.06 2.68 39.10
CA PHE A 41 -13.12 3.73 38.69
C PHE A 41 -11.65 3.38 38.93
N ALA A 42 -11.31 2.66 40.01
CA ALA A 42 -9.94 2.25 40.28
C ALA A 42 -9.44 1.23 39.24
N ALA A 43 -10.31 0.33 38.81
CA ALA A 43 -10.01 -0.62 37.74
C ALA A 43 -9.76 0.09 36.39
N ILE A 44 -10.56 1.10 36.06
CA ILE A 44 -10.38 1.90 34.82
C ILE A 44 -9.04 2.64 34.85
N ILE A 45 -8.67 3.28 35.97
CA ILE A 45 -7.40 4.00 36.10
C ILE A 45 -6.22 3.06 35.89
N ALA A 46 -6.25 1.86 36.49
CA ALA A 46 -5.18 0.87 36.32
C ALA A 46 -5.00 0.44 34.85
N VAL A 47 -6.12 0.25 34.13
CA VAL A 47 -6.08 -0.06 32.69
C VAL A 47 -5.48 1.10 31.90
N VAL A 48 -5.91 2.34 32.16
CA VAL A 48 -5.39 3.54 31.47
C VAL A 48 -3.88 3.71 31.72
N VAL A 49 -3.42 3.55 32.96
CA VAL A 49 -1.99 3.62 33.32
C VAL A 49 -1.20 2.51 32.63
N GLY A 50 -1.70 1.28 32.66
CA GLY A 50 -1.08 0.15 31.97
C GLY A 50 -0.96 0.40 30.47
N VAL A 51 -2.03 0.83 29.80
CA VAL A 51 -2.05 1.17 28.36
C VAL A 51 -1.12 2.35 28.05
N GLY A 52 -1.09 3.37 28.89
CA GLY A 52 -0.16 4.50 28.75
C GLY A 52 1.31 4.06 28.82
N TYR A 53 1.64 3.19 29.77
CA TYR A 53 2.99 2.64 29.90
C TYR A 53 3.41 1.75 28.72
N LEU A 54 2.47 0.95 28.18
CA LEU A 54 2.67 0.19 26.94
C LEU A 54 3.02 1.13 25.77
N TYR A 55 2.26 2.21 25.62
CA TYR A 55 2.48 3.18 24.55
C TYR A 55 3.85 3.87 24.67
N TRP A 56 4.21 4.29 25.88
CA TRP A 56 5.49 4.91 26.19
C TRP A 56 6.68 3.98 25.91
N GLY A 57 6.60 2.71 26.32
CA GLY A 57 7.66 1.73 26.08
C GLY A 57 7.90 1.42 24.60
N GLY A 58 6.86 1.48 23.77
CA GLY A 58 6.94 1.24 22.32
C GLY A 58 7.34 2.45 21.47
N ARG A 59 7.56 3.62 22.08
CA ARG A 59 7.91 4.87 21.37
C ARG A 59 9.24 4.75 20.61
N ASP A 60 10.28 4.30 21.30
CA ASP A 60 11.64 4.34 20.75
C ASP A 60 11.82 3.33 19.61
N VAL A 61 11.13 2.20 19.68
CA VAL A 61 11.07 1.20 18.60
C VAL A 61 10.42 1.78 17.35
N ARG A 62 9.33 2.54 17.51
CA ARG A 62 8.64 3.20 16.38
C ARG A 62 9.51 4.27 15.73
N ARG A 63 10.20 5.09 16.53
CA ARG A 63 11.16 6.08 16.03
C ARG A 63 12.31 5.42 15.26
N LEU A 64 12.93 4.39 15.86
CA LEU A 64 14.03 3.66 15.21
C LEU A 64 13.57 2.91 13.95
N GLY A 65 12.32 2.47 13.88
CA GLY A 65 11.77 1.86 12.66
C GLY A 65 11.78 2.81 11.47
N LYS A 66 11.39 4.07 11.69
CA LYS A 66 11.48 5.12 10.66
C LYS A 66 12.93 5.34 10.21
N GLU A 67 13.85 5.52 11.15
CA GLU A 67 15.27 5.74 10.84
C GLU A 67 15.93 4.52 10.17
N ALA A 68 15.54 3.31 10.55
CA ALA A 68 16.03 2.07 9.97
C ALA A 68 15.57 1.88 8.52
N LYS A 69 14.37 2.35 8.18
CA LYS A 69 13.84 2.30 6.81
C LYS A 69 14.78 3.00 5.85
N ASP A 70 15.18 4.24 6.15
CA ASP A 70 16.15 4.99 5.32
C ASP A 70 17.48 4.25 5.18
N LEU A 71 18.00 3.67 6.26
CA LEU A 71 19.27 2.96 6.25
C LEU A 71 19.26 1.68 5.42
N ILE A 72 18.10 1.04 5.26
CA ILE A 72 17.95 -0.21 4.51
C ILE A 72 17.52 0.06 3.06
N VAL A 73 16.55 0.95 2.87
CA VAL A 73 15.98 1.27 1.56
C VAL A 73 16.95 2.10 0.71
N LEU A 74 17.59 3.13 1.27
CA LEU A 74 18.45 4.03 0.49
C LEU A 74 19.63 3.32 -0.19
N PRO A 75 20.37 2.39 0.44
CA PRO A 75 21.44 1.68 -0.25
C PRO A 75 20.94 0.83 -1.42
N VAL A 76 19.79 0.17 -1.28
CA VAL A 76 19.19 -0.65 -2.33
C VAL A 76 18.72 0.24 -3.48
N VAL A 77 17.97 1.30 -3.18
CA VAL A 77 17.50 2.31 -4.14
C VAL A 77 18.68 2.90 -4.93
N ARG A 78 19.75 3.30 -4.24
CA ARG A 78 20.96 3.85 -4.90
C ARG A 78 21.62 2.83 -5.81
N LYS A 79 21.70 1.56 -5.39
CA LYS A 79 22.26 0.48 -6.23
C LYS A 79 21.41 0.20 -7.46
N LEU A 80 20.10 0.39 -7.36
CA LEU A 80 19.17 0.27 -8.49
C LEU A 80 19.10 1.53 -9.37
N GLY A 81 19.82 2.61 -9.02
CA GLY A 81 19.80 3.86 -9.77
C GLY A 81 18.48 4.63 -9.66
N LEU A 82 17.75 4.44 -8.56
CA LEU A 82 16.45 5.04 -8.30
C LEU A 82 16.58 6.25 -7.36
N GLN A 83 15.52 7.04 -7.25
CA GLN A 83 15.39 8.11 -6.27
C GLN A 83 14.31 7.75 -5.27
N PHE A 84 14.55 8.03 -3.98
CA PHE A 84 13.61 7.73 -2.90
C PHE A 84 13.48 8.93 -1.98
N LEU A 85 12.23 9.26 -1.65
CA LEU A 85 11.84 10.31 -0.72
C LEU A 85 10.84 9.72 0.28
N ALA A 86 11.26 9.57 1.55
CA ALA A 86 10.42 8.99 2.58
C ALA A 86 9.16 9.82 2.85
N GLU A 87 9.28 11.16 2.87
CA GLU A 87 8.18 12.11 3.09
C GLU A 87 8.16 13.13 1.92
N PRO A 88 7.50 12.81 0.79
CA PRO A 88 7.54 13.64 -0.42
C PRO A 88 6.74 14.94 -0.33
N GLY A 89 5.94 15.15 0.73
CA GLY A 89 4.96 16.24 0.78
C GLY A 89 3.80 15.94 -0.15
N SER A 90 3.54 16.79 -1.15
CA SER A 90 2.48 16.57 -2.14
C SER A 90 2.95 15.68 -3.30
N VAL A 91 2.04 14.84 -3.81
CA VAL A 91 2.29 13.98 -4.98
C VAL A 91 1.18 14.16 -6.01
N ASP A 92 1.46 14.85 -7.11
CA ASP A 92 0.43 15.25 -8.08
C ASP A 92 -0.19 14.08 -8.85
N SER A 93 0.55 13.00 -9.05
CA SER A 93 0.06 11.84 -9.82
C SER A 93 -1.12 11.14 -9.15
N ILE A 94 -1.38 11.35 -7.85
CA ILE A 94 -2.57 10.82 -7.18
C ILE A 94 -3.88 11.33 -7.80
N TYR A 95 -3.90 12.58 -8.30
CA TYR A 95 -5.08 13.14 -8.96
C TYR A 95 -5.38 12.38 -10.25
N LYS A 96 -4.36 11.91 -10.97
CA LYS A 96 -4.57 11.03 -12.13
C LYS A 96 -5.11 9.67 -11.74
N HIS A 97 -4.63 9.08 -10.65
CA HIS A 97 -5.21 7.83 -10.13
C HIS A 97 -6.70 8.00 -9.74
N HIS A 98 -7.09 9.20 -9.28
CA HIS A 98 -8.49 9.53 -9.05
C HIS A 98 -9.30 9.69 -10.33
N ASP A 99 -8.78 10.47 -11.28
CA ASP A 99 -9.43 10.76 -12.57
C ASP A 99 -9.74 9.49 -13.38
N VAL A 100 -8.88 8.48 -13.28
CA VAL A 100 -9.06 7.17 -13.94
C VAL A 100 -9.92 6.20 -13.13
N GLY A 101 -10.40 6.59 -11.95
CA GLY A 101 -11.39 5.85 -11.17
C GLY A 101 -10.84 4.73 -10.28
N ILE A 102 -9.51 4.65 -10.10
CA ILE A 102 -8.90 3.62 -9.24
C ILE A 102 -8.69 4.08 -7.80
N VAL A 103 -8.68 5.41 -7.56
CA VAL A 103 -8.63 6.02 -6.21
C VAL A 103 -9.93 6.79 -5.91
N PRO A 104 -10.57 6.58 -4.75
CA PRO A 104 -11.77 7.33 -4.35
C PRO A 104 -11.46 8.80 -4.05
N SER A 105 -12.48 9.64 -3.90
CA SER A 105 -12.30 11.04 -3.44
C SER A 105 -11.79 11.10 -1.99
N TRP A 106 -11.11 12.19 -1.62
CA TRP A 106 -10.59 12.41 -0.26
C TRP A 106 -10.62 13.90 0.13
N ASP A 107 -10.59 14.15 1.44
CA ASP A 107 -10.44 15.49 2.02
C ASP A 107 -9.03 15.72 2.59
N ARG A 108 -8.37 14.63 2.99
CA ARG A 108 -7.04 14.65 3.59
C ARG A 108 -6.19 13.54 2.98
N ALA A 109 -4.93 13.86 2.72
CA ALA A 109 -3.96 12.92 2.20
C ALA A 109 -2.63 13.01 2.97
N ASN A 110 -2.00 11.86 3.16
CA ASN A 110 -0.60 11.72 3.54
C ASN A 110 0.09 10.78 2.55
N TYR A 111 1.31 11.11 2.16
CA TYR A 111 2.09 10.33 1.21
C TYR A 111 3.43 9.97 1.82
N GLU A 112 3.86 8.74 1.59
CA GLU A 112 5.13 8.21 2.09
C GLU A 112 5.83 7.39 0.98
N ASP A 113 7.13 7.15 1.14
CA ASP A 113 7.92 6.22 0.33
C ASP A 113 7.88 6.46 -1.19
N ARG A 114 7.97 7.73 -1.60
CA ARG A 114 7.97 8.06 -3.03
C ARG A 114 9.27 7.59 -3.67
N LEU A 115 9.14 6.64 -4.58
CA LEU A 115 10.19 6.08 -5.40
C LEU A 115 9.99 6.52 -6.85
N THR A 116 11.02 7.08 -7.47
CA THR A 116 11.02 7.41 -8.89
C THR A 116 12.26 6.87 -9.58
N GLY A 117 12.16 6.63 -10.88
CA GLY A 117 13.31 6.21 -11.66
C GLY A 117 12.94 5.83 -13.08
N ARG A 118 13.90 5.19 -13.75
CA ARG A 118 13.77 4.75 -15.14
C ARG A 118 14.11 3.27 -15.24
N ARG A 119 13.22 2.49 -15.88
CA ARG A 119 13.42 1.07 -16.14
C ARG A 119 13.25 0.82 -17.62
N LYS A 120 14.28 0.30 -18.30
CA LYS A 120 14.29 0.03 -19.75
C LYS A 120 13.77 1.20 -20.60
N GLY A 121 14.12 2.43 -20.21
CA GLY A 121 13.72 3.65 -20.92
C GLY A 121 12.32 4.18 -20.60
N VAL A 122 11.59 3.55 -19.68
CA VAL A 122 10.28 4.02 -19.19
C VAL A 122 10.45 4.65 -17.81
N ASP A 123 9.95 5.87 -17.67
CA ASP A 123 9.90 6.56 -16.37
C ASP A 123 8.73 6.04 -15.53
N PHE A 124 8.96 5.91 -14.24
CA PHE A 124 7.95 5.44 -13.31
C PHE A 124 8.00 6.19 -11.98
N GLU A 125 6.87 6.15 -11.30
CA GLU A 125 6.67 6.72 -9.97
C GLU A 125 5.80 5.78 -9.14
N LEU A 126 6.25 5.51 -7.93
CA LEU A 126 5.57 4.69 -6.94
C LEU A 126 5.56 5.43 -5.62
N PHE A 127 4.46 5.38 -4.88
CA PHE A 127 4.36 5.97 -3.55
C PHE A 127 3.28 5.28 -2.72
N GLU A 128 3.38 5.35 -1.40
CA GLU A 128 2.27 4.98 -0.50
C GLU A 128 1.37 6.20 -0.28
N ALA A 129 0.06 5.99 -0.37
CA ALA A 129 -0.93 7.01 -0.06
C ALA A 129 -1.88 6.53 1.04
N HIS A 130 -2.10 7.39 2.04
CA HIS A 130 -3.15 7.25 3.04
C HIS A 130 -4.13 8.41 2.89
N LEU A 131 -5.33 8.10 2.40
CA LEU A 131 -6.37 9.06 2.10
C LEU A 131 -7.55 8.90 3.05
N GLU A 132 -8.05 10.03 3.54
CA GLU A 132 -9.17 10.09 4.47
C GLU A 132 -10.25 11.05 4.00
N GLU A 133 -11.50 10.66 4.22
CA GLU A 133 -12.69 11.47 3.98
C GLU A 133 -13.32 11.86 5.32
N ARG A 134 -13.84 13.09 5.37
CA ARG A 134 -14.53 13.66 6.52
C ARG A 134 -16.00 13.26 6.49
N SER A 135 -16.41 12.43 7.44
CA SER A 135 -17.82 12.12 7.68
C SER A 135 -18.37 12.98 8.80
N THR A 136 -19.45 13.73 8.51
CA THR A 136 -20.18 14.52 9.51
C THR A 136 -21.56 13.92 9.69
N SER A 137 -21.91 13.58 10.93
CA SER A 137 -23.24 13.09 11.28
C SER A 137 -23.84 13.96 12.38
N THR A 138 -25.13 14.26 12.26
CA THR A 138 -25.90 15.01 13.25
C THR A 138 -26.98 14.11 13.81
N ASP A 139 -27.02 13.95 15.14
CA ASP A 139 -28.04 13.14 15.79
C ASP A 139 -29.41 13.85 15.83
N SER A 140 -30.45 13.11 16.21
CA SER A 140 -31.81 13.66 16.37
C SER A 140 -31.94 14.72 17.48
N LYS A 141 -30.87 14.96 18.25
CA LYS A 141 -30.77 15.96 19.31
C LYS A 141 -29.93 17.18 18.90
N GLY A 142 -29.49 17.25 17.64
CA GLY A 142 -28.71 18.37 17.09
C GLY A 142 -27.20 18.32 17.39
N ASN A 143 -26.68 17.24 17.96
CA ASN A 143 -25.24 17.10 18.20
C ASN A 143 -24.54 16.65 16.92
N THR A 144 -23.53 17.41 16.49
CA THR A 144 -22.71 17.07 15.32
C THR A 144 -21.42 16.40 15.73
N GLN A 145 -21.11 15.25 15.13
CA GLN A 145 -19.82 14.57 15.25
C GLN A 145 -19.11 14.54 13.91
N THR A 146 -17.84 14.97 13.91
CA THR A 146 -16.94 14.82 12.75
C THR A 146 -16.02 13.63 13.00
N ARG A 147 -15.95 12.69 12.03
CA ARG A 147 -15.04 11.56 12.06
C ARG A 147 -14.27 11.47 10.75
N TRP A 148 -12.97 11.18 10.84
CA TRP A 148 -12.14 10.84 9.71
C TRP A 148 -12.25 9.34 9.42
N ARG A 149 -12.51 9.00 8.17
CA ARG A 149 -12.59 7.62 7.69
C ARG A 149 -11.53 7.42 6.62
N THR A 150 -10.70 6.38 6.78
CA THR A 150 -9.79 5.96 5.72
C THR A 150 -10.60 5.43 4.53
N VAL A 151 -10.41 6.06 3.37
CA VAL A 151 -11.05 5.69 2.11
C VAL A 151 -10.10 4.92 1.20
N PHE A 152 -8.81 5.19 1.32
CA PHE A 152 -7.76 4.46 0.61
C PHE A 152 -6.51 4.41 1.48
N LYS A 153 -5.87 3.24 1.56
CA LYS A 153 -4.52 3.10 2.11
C LYS A 153 -3.79 2.01 1.36
N GLY A 154 -2.74 2.39 0.63
CA GLY A 154 -2.01 1.46 -0.20
C GLY A 154 -1.03 2.15 -1.13
N GLN A 155 -0.49 1.37 -2.06
CA GLN A 155 0.51 1.87 -3.00
C GLN A 155 -0.12 2.30 -4.32
N CYS A 156 0.44 3.35 -4.89
CA CYS A 156 0.06 3.95 -6.16
C CYS A 156 1.28 3.92 -7.09
N LEU A 157 1.16 3.22 -8.22
CA LEU A 157 2.20 3.08 -9.25
C LEU A 157 1.71 3.71 -10.55
N ARG A 158 2.58 4.50 -11.16
CA ARG A 158 2.39 5.09 -12.48
C ARG A 158 3.63 4.84 -13.33
N PHE A 159 3.43 4.45 -14.59
CA PHE A 159 4.51 4.42 -15.58
C PHE A 159 3.96 4.60 -16.99
N GLU A 160 4.81 5.10 -17.89
CA GLU A 160 4.47 5.25 -19.29
C GLU A 160 4.29 3.88 -19.97
N PHE A 161 3.21 3.72 -20.72
CA PHE A 161 2.94 2.53 -21.49
C PHE A 161 3.53 2.69 -22.88
N SER A 162 4.43 1.77 -23.26
CA SER A 162 5.22 1.93 -24.49
C SER A 162 4.42 1.87 -25.80
N LYS A 163 3.21 1.30 -25.77
CA LYS A 163 2.35 1.17 -26.95
C LYS A 163 1.36 2.32 -26.99
N ARG A 164 1.15 2.88 -28.17
CA ARG A 164 0.12 3.90 -28.35
C ARG A 164 -1.26 3.24 -28.30
N PHE A 165 -2.08 3.73 -27.39
CA PHE A 165 -3.46 3.33 -27.25
C PHE A 165 -4.32 4.59 -27.03
N TYR A 166 -5.61 4.52 -27.37
CA TYR A 166 -6.51 5.68 -27.37
C TYR A 166 -7.73 5.48 -26.46
N GLY A 167 -8.12 4.23 -26.25
CA GLY A 167 -9.18 3.84 -25.35
C GLY A 167 -8.73 3.83 -23.90
N ARG A 168 -9.70 3.95 -23.00
CA ARG A 168 -9.50 3.74 -21.57
C ARG A 168 -9.86 2.31 -21.24
N THR A 169 -8.98 1.59 -20.54
CA THR A 169 -9.23 0.24 -20.05
C THR A 169 -9.02 0.20 -18.54
N LEU A 170 -10.07 -0.07 -17.78
CA LEU A 170 -10.09 -0.18 -16.32
C LEU A 170 -10.19 -1.65 -15.91
N ILE A 171 -9.32 -2.06 -15.00
CA ILE A 171 -9.27 -3.38 -14.40
C ILE A 171 -9.56 -3.20 -12.91
N THR A 172 -10.63 -3.82 -12.45
CA THR A 172 -11.03 -3.79 -11.05
C THR A 172 -11.33 -5.20 -10.60
N ARG A 173 -11.26 -5.46 -9.29
CA ARG A 173 -11.66 -6.75 -8.76
C ARG A 173 -13.13 -7.04 -9.05
N ASP A 174 -13.44 -8.29 -9.36
CA ASP A 174 -14.82 -8.77 -9.40
C ASP A 174 -15.39 -8.69 -7.97
N SER A 175 -16.36 -7.81 -7.79
CA SER A 175 -17.06 -7.59 -6.51
C SER A 175 -18.56 -7.79 -6.64
N GLY A 176 -19.02 -8.41 -7.74
CA GLY A 176 -20.44 -8.60 -8.02
C GLY A 176 -21.23 -7.28 -8.06
N PHE A 177 -22.38 -7.25 -7.38
CA PHE A 177 -23.42 -6.21 -7.52
C PHE A 177 -22.98 -4.76 -7.21
N PHE A 178 -21.82 -4.56 -6.59
CA PHE A 178 -21.25 -3.22 -6.32
C PHE A 178 -20.63 -2.55 -7.56
N ASN A 179 -20.31 -3.31 -8.62
CA ASN A 179 -19.80 -2.79 -9.88
C ASN A 179 -20.90 -2.42 -10.91
N ARG A 180 -22.17 -2.27 -10.49
CA ARG A 180 -23.26 -1.85 -11.40
C ARG A 180 -23.07 -0.46 -12.06
N PHE A 181 -22.05 0.28 -11.65
CA PHE A 181 -21.59 1.55 -12.25
C PHE A 181 -20.10 1.49 -12.69
N GLY A 182 -19.49 0.30 -12.67
CA GLY A 182 -18.05 0.05 -12.49
C GLY A 182 -17.11 0.33 -13.65
N GLY A 183 -17.60 0.85 -14.78
CA GLY A 183 -16.75 1.27 -15.89
C GLY A 183 -16.54 2.78 -15.97
N GLY A 184 -17.34 3.61 -15.29
CA GLY A 184 -17.47 5.01 -15.68
C GLY A 184 -18.29 5.20 -16.97
N LYS A 185 -18.59 6.45 -17.33
CA LYS A 185 -19.43 6.75 -18.50
C LYS A 185 -18.76 6.29 -19.80
N GLY A 186 -19.48 5.51 -20.62
CA GLY A 186 -19.03 5.11 -21.96
C GLY A 186 -18.15 3.86 -22.01
N MET A 187 -17.93 3.17 -20.88
CA MET A 187 -17.15 1.93 -20.85
C MET A 187 -18.06 0.70 -20.81
N SER A 188 -17.64 -0.35 -21.52
CA SER A 188 -18.33 -1.63 -21.63
C SER A 188 -17.46 -2.75 -21.08
N ARG A 189 -18.07 -3.80 -20.51
CA ARG A 189 -17.32 -4.95 -19.99
C ARG A 189 -16.64 -5.69 -21.13
N ALA A 190 -15.33 -5.93 -21.02
CA ALA A 190 -14.59 -6.80 -21.92
C ALA A 190 -14.36 -8.15 -21.24
N MET A 191 -14.83 -9.23 -21.88
CA MET A 191 -14.57 -10.59 -21.41
C MET A 191 -13.29 -11.12 -22.08
N LEU A 192 -12.34 -11.55 -21.27
CA LEU A 192 -11.07 -12.12 -21.71
C LEU A 192 -11.07 -13.64 -21.63
N GLU A 193 -10.09 -14.28 -22.26
CA GLU A 193 -10.02 -15.74 -22.41
C GLU A 193 -9.40 -16.45 -21.18
N ASP A 194 -8.74 -15.72 -20.28
CA ASP A 194 -8.09 -16.30 -19.11
C ASP A 194 -9.10 -16.48 -17.95
N PRO A 195 -9.49 -17.72 -17.61
CA PRO A 195 -10.51 -17.98 -16.59
C PRO A 195 -10.02 -17.68 -15.17
N VAL A 196 -8.70 -17.71 -14.92
CA VAL A 196 -8.14 -17.36 -13.61
C VAL A 196 -8.20 -15.86 -13.42
N PHE A 197 -7.85 -15.10 -14.46
CA PHE A 197 -7.94 -13.65 -14.47
C PHE A 197 -9.39 -13.18 -14.32
N GLU A 198 -10.32 -13.67 -15.16
CA GLU A 198 -11.75 -13.28 -15.12
C GLU A 198 -12.44 -13.61 -13.79
N LYS A 199 -11.92 -14.58 -13.02
CA LYS A 199 -12.44 -14.91 -11.69
C LYS A 199 -12.03 -13.87 -10.63
N ILE A 200 -10.92 -13.18 -10.85
CA ILE A 200 -10.35 -12.22 -9.90
C ILE A 200 -10.74 -10.80 -10.32
N PHE A 201 -10.71 -10.51 -11.61
CA PHE A 201 -10.86 -9.17 -12.16
C PHE A 201 -11.99 -9.08 -13.18
N GLU A 202 -12.62 -7.92 -13.21
CA GLU A 202 -13.50 -7.46 -14.28
C GLU A 202 -12.79 -6.35 -15.06
N VAL A 203 -12.92 -6.38 -16.39
CA VAL A 203 -12.35 -5.37 -17.28
C VAL A 203 -13.46 -4.56 -17.90
N TYR A 204 -13.34 -3.25 -17.81
CA TYR A 204 -14.19 -2.28 -18.48
C TYR A 204 -13.34 -1.47 -19.46
N THR A 205 -13.84 -1.24 -20.66
CA THR A 205 -13.08 -0.53 -21.70
C THR A 205 -13.97 0.32 -22.60
N THR A 206 -13.43 1.41 -23.14
CA THR A 206 -14.04 2.14 -24.27
C THR A 206 -13.75 1.48 -25.62
N ASP A 207 -12.72 0.63 -25.70
CA ASP A 207 -12.33 -0.10 -26.92
C ASP A 207 -12.01 -1.57 -26.58
N GLN A 208 -12.88 -2.47 -27.05
CA GLN A 208 -12.82 -3.91 -26.82
C GLN A 208 -11.63 -4.58 -27.52
N VAL A 209 -11.23 -4.09 -28.68
CA VAL A 209 -10.14 -4.67 -29.46
C VAL A 209 -8.83 -4.26 -28.82
N GLU A 210 -8.70 -2.96 -28.52
CA GLU A 210 -7.50 -2.41 -27.89
C GLU A 210 -7.24 -3.02 -26.50
N SER A 211 -8.28 -3.24 -25.69
CA SER A 211 -8.10 -3.84 -24.36
C SER A 211 -7.47 -5.23 -24.40
N ARG A 212 -7.78 -6.05 -25.41
CA ARG A 212 -7.20 -7.40 -25.61
C ARG A 212 -5.74 -7.35 -26.05
N TYR A 213 -5.38 -6.29 -26.77
CA TYR A 213 -4.01 -6.03 -27.17
C TYR A 213 -3.15 -5.48 -26.02
N LEU A 214 -3.76 -4.71 -25.11
CA LEU A 214 -3.12 -4.23 -23.87
C LEU A 214 -2.96 -5.37 -22.86
N LEU A 215 -4.00 -6.18 -22.65
CA LEU A 215 -4.04 -7.27 -21.67
C LEU A 215 -3.54 -8.58 -22.27
N THR A 216 -2.25 -8.63 -22.55
CA THR A 216 -1.59 -9.86 -23.00
C THR A 216 -1.66 -10.94 -21.92
N PRO A 217 -1.56 -12.25 -22.28
CA PRO A 217 -1.52 -13.34 -21.31
C PRO A 217 -0.47 -13.14 -20.22
N ASP A 218 0.73 -12.67 -20.59
CA ASP A 218 1.80 -12.37 -19.65
C ASP A 218 1.40 -11.27 -18.66
N LEU A 219 0.76 -10.18 -19.14
CA LEU A 219 0.34 -9.09 -18.27
C LEU A 219 -0.79 -9.52 -17.32
N MET A 220 -1.78 -10.26 -17.82
CA MET A 220 -2.85 -10.83 -17.01
C MET A 220 -2.29 -11.71 -15.88
N GLN A 221 -1.35 -12.60 -16.19
CA GLN A 221 -0.72 -13.46 -15.18
C GLN A 221 0.08 -12.64 -14.15
N ASN A 222 0.82 -11.61 -14.58
CA ASN A 222 1.57 -10.75 -13.66
C ASN A 222 0.65 -9.95 -12.71
N LEU A 223 -0.52 -9.51 -13.17
CA LEU A 223 -1.52 -8.85 -12.32
C LEU A 223 -2.12 -9.84 -11.30
N VAL A 224 -2.40 -11.08 -11.72
CA VAL A 224 -2.85 -12.16 -10.81
C VAL A 224 -1.79 -12.49 -9.75
N ASP A 225 -0.53 -12.57 -10.15
CA ASP A 225 0.57 -12.88 -9.24
C ASP A 225 0.82 -11.73 -8.26
N LEU A 226 0.71 -10.48 -8.72
CA LEU A 226 0.76 -9.31 -7.84
C LEU A 226 -0.37 -9.36 -6.82
N GLU A 227 -1.62 -9.55 -7.26
CA GLU A 227 -2.76 -9.67 -6.35
C GLU A 227 -2.53 -10.73 -5.26
N LYS A 228 -2.02 -11.91 -5.64
CA LYS A 228 -1.72 -13.01 -4.72
C LYS A 228 -0.57 -12.69 -3.76
N ALA A 229 0.50 -12.06 -4.25
CA ALA A 229 1.65 -11.69 -3.44
C ALA A 229 1.25 -10.73 -2.30
N PHE A 230 0.19 -9.96 -2.51
CA PHE A 230 -0.38 -9.04 -1.54
C PHE A 230 -1.62 -9.62 -0.82
N HIS A 231 -1.71 -10.95 -0.75
CA HIS A 231 -2.75 -11.69 -0.05
C HIS A 231 -4.17 -11.39 -0.52
N GLY A 232 -4.34 -11.09 -1.81
CA GLY A 232 -5.61 -10.65 -2.38
C GLY A 232 -5.94 -9.22 -1.93
N GLY A 233 -4.96 -8.32 -2.02
CA GLY A 233 -5.14 -6.88 -1.85
C GLY A 233 -6.21 -6.33 -2.80
N ARG A 234 -6.67 -5.09 -2.65
CA ARG A 234 -7.63 -4.55 -3.62
C ARG A 234 -6.87 -3.95 -4.80
N LEU A 235 -6.29 -4.81 -5.65
CA LEU A 235 -5.63 -4.33 -6.86
C LEU A 235 -6.66 -3.72 -7.81
N LYS A 236 -6.33 -2.53 -8.32
CA LYS A 236 -6.99 -1.92 -9.47
C LYS A 236 -5.93 -1.41 -10.41
N ALA A 237 -6.19 -1.44 -11.71
CA ALA A 237 -5.30 -0.87 -12.71
C ALA A 237 -6.09 -0.16 -13.80
N CYS A 238 -5.50 0.84 -14.43
CA CYS A 238 -6.11 1.51 -15.58
C CYS A 238 -5.06 1.91 -16.60
N PHE A 239 -5.38 1.69 -17.87
CA PHE A 239 -4.70 2.27 -19.02
C PHE A 239 -5.47 3.51 -19.45
N ASP A 240 -4.80 4.67 -19.42
CA ASP A 240 -5.35 5.93 -19.90
C ASP A 240 -4.24 6.85 -20.40
N GLY A 241 -4.45 7.51 -21.54
CA GLY A 241 -3.56 8.59 -22.00
C GLY A 241 -2.10 8.19 -22.26
N GLY A 242 -1.83 6.92 -22.61
CA GLY A 242 -0.46 6.43 -22.81
C GLY A 242 0.27 6.05 -21.51
N GLU A 243 -0.39 6.06 -20.36
CA GLU A 243 0.16 5.62 -19.07
C GLU A 243 -0.61 4.42 -18.53
N MET A 244 0.06 3.64 -17.68
CA MET A 244 -0.57 2.64 -16.83
C MET A 244 -0.51 3.11 -15.38
N PHE A 245 -1.66 3.05 -14.71
CA PHE A 245 -1.83 3.34 -13.30
C PHE A 245 -2.24 2.07 -12.57
N ILE A 246 -1.65 1.81 -11.40
CA ILE A 246 -1.97 0.65 -10.56
C ILE A 246 -2.10 1.11 -9.12
N THR A 247 -3.14 0.65 -8.44
CA THR A 247 -3.27 0.78 -6.99
C THR A 247 -3.35 -0.58 -6.32
N LEU A 248 -2.81 -0.67 -5.12
CA LEU A 248 -2.80 -1.89 -4.34
C LEU A 248 -3.08 -1.57 -2.86
N GLU A 249 -4.28 -1.89 -2.38
CA GLU A 249 -4.62 -1.76 -0.96
C GLU A 249 -4.29 -3.05 -0.20
N GLY A 250 -3.82 -2.91 1.04
CA GLY A 250 -3.76 -4.02 2.00
C GLY A 250 -2.38 -4.61 2.28
N GLY A 251 -1.32 -4.12 1.62
CA GLY A 251 0.07 -4.40 1.99
C GLY A 251 0.84 -3.12 2.29
N ASN A 252 1.92 -3.22 3.06
CA ASN A 252 2.92 -2.17 3.15
C ASN A 252 4.12 -2.61 2.31
N LEU A 253 4.48 -1.83 1.29
CA LEU A 253 5.67 -2.05 0.48
C LEU A 253 6.89 -1.38 1.09
N PHE A 254 8.07 -1.98 0.88
CA PHE A 254 9.35 -1.42 1.34
C PHE A 254 9.47 -1.28 2.86
N GLU A 255 8.70 -2.06 3.62
CA GLU A 255 8.85 -2.06 5.06
C GLU A 255 10.16 -2.75 5.44
N PRO A 256 10.92 -2.18 6.39
CA PRO A 256 12.16 -2.81 6.83
C PRO A 256 11.92 -4.13 7.56
N GLY A 257 10.70 -4.64 7.69
CA GLY A 257 10.35 -5.82 8.49
C GLY A 257 10.31 -5.54 10.00
N SER A 258 10.08 -6.58 10.80
CA SER A 258 9.90 -6.43 12.26
C SER A 258 11.14 -5.88 12.97
N MET A 259 11.02 -4.77 13.70
CA MET A 259 12.11 -4.21 14.53
C MET A 259 12.57 -5.14 15.68
N PHE A 260 11.87 -6.26 15.90
CA PHE A 260 12.29 -7.29 16.85
C PHE A 260 13.36 -8.25 16.29
N LYS A 261 13.59 -8.25 14.98
CA LYS A 261 14.75 -8.92 14.33
C LYS A 261 15.98 -7.98 14.32
N PRO A 262 17.21 -8.47 14.10
CA PRO A 262 18.40 -7.62 13.85
C PRO A 262 18.26 -6.75 12.59
N LEU A 263 18.92 -5.59 12.50
CA LEU A 263 18.88 -4.72 11.32
C LEU A 263 19.63 -5.28 10.11
N ASP A 264 20.63 -6.13 10.33
CA ASP A 264 21.49 -6.75 9.32
C ASP A 264 20.99 -8.10 8.81
N SER A 265 19.77 -8.50 9.21
CA SER A 265 19.21 -9.77 8.76
C SER A 265 19.00 -9.80 7.25
N VAL A 266 19.58 -10.80 6.59
CA VAL A 266 19.45 -11.04 5.14
C VAL A 266 17.99 -11.08 4.67
N ASP A 267 17.09 -11.57 5.53
CA ASP A 267 15.66 -11.68 5.23
C ASP A 267 15.01 -10.32 4.92
N ARG A 268 15.40 -9.24 5.60
CA ARG A 268 14.85 -7.89 5.33
C ARG A 268 15.21 -7.39 3.95
N VAL A 269 16.48 -7.58 3.56
CA VAL A 269 16.95 -7.21 2.22
C VAL A 269 16.26 -8.09 1.18
N ARG A 270 16.04 -9.38 1.48
CA ARG A 270 15.31 -10.28 0.59
C ARG A 270 13.85 -9.86 0.40
N GLU A 271 13.15 -9.52 1.49
CA GLU A 271 11.77 -8.99 1.45
C GLU A 271 11.72 -7.73 0.58
N LEU A 272 12.61 -6.76 0.86
CA LEU A 272 12.72 -5.53 0.08
C LEU A 272 12.99 -5.78 -1.41
N LEU A 273 13.93 -6.68 -1.74
CA LEU A 273 14.21 -7.05 -3.13
C LEU A 273 13.04 -7.79 -3.79
N THR A 274 12.25 -8.53 -3.02
CA THR A 274 11.05 -9.20 -3.51
C THR A 274 9.98 -8.19 -3.91
N ASP A 275 9.81 -7.13 -3.11
CA ASP A 275 8.93 -6.00 -3.40
C ASP A 275 9.33 -5.32 -4.73
N PHE A 276 10.60 -4.94 -4.86
CA PHE A 276 11.13 -4.37 -6.11
C PHE A 276 10.93 -5.32 -7.30
N ALA A 277 11.17 -6.62 -7.11
CA ALA A 277 11.02 -7.61 -8.15
C ALA A 277 9.55 -7.79 -8.58
N ALA A 278 8.58 -7.62 -7.68
CA ALA A 278 7.16 -7.66 -8.03
C ALA A 278 6.77 -6.48 -8.92
N ILE A 279 7.17 -5.26 -8.55
CA ILE A 279 6.91 -4.04 -9.32
C ILE A 279 7.59 -4.10 -10.69
N PHE A 280 8.88 -4.46 -10.73
CA PHE A 280 9.63 -4.54 -11.98
C PHE A 280 9.15 -5.64 -12.91
N ARG A 281 8.59 -6.74 -12.38
CA ARG A 281 7.98 -7.78 -13.22
C ARG A 281 6.79 -7.25 -14.02
N ILE A 282 5.92 -6.46 -13.40
CA ILE A 282 4.78 -5.85 -14.09
C ILE A 282 5.25 -4.86 -15.15
N MET A 283 6.18 -3.97 -14.78
CA MET A 283 6.76 -3.02 -15.73
C MET A 283 7.43 -3.75 -16.89
N ASP A 284 8.19 -4.81 -16.62
CA ASP A 284 8.89 -5.58 -17.63
C ASP A 284 7.91 -6.31 -18.57
N ALA A 285 6.79 -6.84 -18.06
CA ALA A 285 5.75 -7.48 -18.87
C ALA A 285 5.14 -6.51 -19.88
N VAL A 286 4.92 -5.27 -19.46
CA VAL A 286 4.44 -4.19 -20.34
C VAL A 286 5.51 -3.76 -21.34
N ILE A 287 6.76 -3.61 -20.89
CA ILE A 287 7.83 -3.07 -21.72
C ILE A 287 8.33 -4.08 -22.76
N ILE A 288 8.36 -5.39 -22.45
CA ILE A 288 8.86 -6.43 -23.37
C ILE A 288 8.03 -6.52 -24.66
N GLY A 289 6.75 -6.13 -24.63
CA GLY A 289 5.94 -5.98 -25.85
C GLY A 289 6.61 -5.11 -26.92
N ARG A 290 7.44 -4.13 -26.51
CA ARG A 290 8.21 -3.23 -27.39
C ARG A 290 9.26 -3.93 -28.26
N ALA A 291 9.90 -4.99 -27.76
CA ALA A 291 11.04 -5.61 -28.45
C ALA A 291 10.60 -6.62 -29.53
N ARG A 292 9.51 -7.35 -29.27
CA ARG A 292 8.99 -8.36 -30.21
C ARG A 292 8.33 -7.72 -31.43
N GLU A 293 7.57 -6.64 -31.24
CA GLU A 293 6.88 -5.95 -32.34
C GLU A 293 7.82 -5.12 -33.23
N GLY A 294 8.95 -4.66 -32.70
CA GLY A 294 10.00 -4.02 -33.51
C GLY A 294 10.74 -5.02 -34.41
N GLN A 295 10.89 -6.28 -33.96
CA GLN A 295 11.53 -7.35 -34.73
C GLN A 295 10.60 -8.02 -35.74
N GLU A 296 9.28 -7.97 -35.56
CA GLU A 296 8.30 -8.49 -36.54
C GLU A 296 7.97 -7.48 -37.65
N ARG A 297 8.43 -6.22 -37.53
CA ARG A 297 8.24 -5.16 -38.52
C ARG A 297 9.48 -4.85 -39.38
N ASP A 298 10.58 -5.56 -39.13
CA ASP A 298 11.83 -5.54 -39.92
C ASP A 298 11.99 -6.88 -40.67
#